data_AF-A0A3P8KRV2-F1
#
_entry.id   AF-A0A3P8KRV2-F1
#
_cell.length_a   1.000
_cell.length_b   1.000
_cell.length_c   1.000
_cell.angle_alpha   90.00
_cell.angle_beta   90.00
_cell.angle_gamma   90.00
#
_symmetry.space_group_name_H-M   'P 1'
#
loop_
_entity.id
_entity.type
_entity.pdbx_description
1 polymer ?
#
loop_
_entity_poly.entity_id
_entity_poly.type
_entity_poly.pdbx_seq_one_letter_code
_entity_poly.pdbx_strand_id
1 'polypeptide(L)'
;MAFRNWRIGIHIQQDKIAIVALRFERSRWALCRWWHIALAPGIVRNGQVADGMALAERLRGWRRELPLQHQVSIAFPASRTLQKRVPSPQISLRESEQAMWAASAMAQQLEMPVSSLCVDYSASPDASEWRVTAAQRLDIDALRQLAARLKLRVSAIVPDASALSAFFPWLPAELSGLAWHDEMHWIWALPDSWGSCPRAEVAAFAQLSARLNAPAARALFDPACRRMSL
;
A
#
# COMPACT_ATOMS: atom_id res chain seq x y z
N MET A 1 32.52 -2.85 -9.83
CA MET A 1 31.63 -1.71 -9.51
C MET A 1 30.37 -2.28 -8.86
N ALA A 2 30.07 -1.95 -7.60
CA ALA A 2 28.88 -2.46 -6.91
C ALA A 2 27.66 -1.63 -7.33
N PHE A 3 26.83 -2.18 -8.22
CA PHE A 3 25.58 -1.58 -8.63
C PHE A 3 24.62 -1.50 -7.43
N ARG A 4 24.37 -0.29 -6.91
CA ARG A 4 23.47 -0.06 -5.78
C ARG A 4 22.03 -0.01 -6.28
N ASN A 5 21.40 -1.16 -6.49
CA ASN A 5 19.99 -1.22 -6.86
C ASN A 5 19.12 -0.91 -5.62
N TRP A 6 18.82 0.37 -5.39
CA TRP A 6 17.99 0.78 -4.27
C TRP A 6 16.54 0.37 -4.50
N ARG A 7 15.93 -0.26 -3.50
CA ARG A 7 14.49 -0.50 -3.43
C ARG A 7 13.87 0.52 -2.49
N ILE A 8 12.98 1.32 -3.02
CA ILE A 8 12.47 2.52 -2.37
C ILE A 8 10.98 2.34 -2.13
N GLY A 9 10.53 2.45 -0.88
CA GLY A 9 9.13 2.60 -0.53
C GLY A 9 8.78 4.07 -0.34
N ILE A 10 7.69 4.54 -0.96
CA ILE A 10 7.14 5.88 -0.78
C ILE A 10 5.74 5.73 -0.18
N HIS A 11 5.48 6.38 0.95
CA HIS A 11 4.15 6.47 1.54
C HIS A 11 3.72 7.94 1.56
N ILE A 12 2.71 8.25 0.75
CA ILE A 12 2.13 9.60 0.62
C ILE A 12 0.94 9.71 1.58
N GLN A 13 1.03 10.61 2.57
CA GLN A 13 -0.01 10.89 3.55
C GLN A 13 -0.57 12.30 3.35
N GLN A 14 -1.54 12.69 4.17
CA GLN A 14 -2.24 13.98 4.06
C GLN A 14 -1.31 15.19 4.22
N ASP A 15 -0.38 15.11 5.17
CA ASP A 15 0.49 16.22 5.60
C ASP A 15 1.99 15.95 5.35
N LYS A 16 2.35 14.74 4.90
CA LYS A 16 3.75 14.33 4.75
C LYS A 16 3.93 13.20 3.74
N ILE A 17 5.19 13.00 3.35
CA ILE A 17 5.65 11.81 2.64
C ILE A 17 6.75 11.15 3.46
N ALA A 18 6.59 9.86 3.76
CA ALA A 18 7.64 9.03 4.31
C ALA A 18 8.28 8.20 3.20
N ILE A 19 9.61 8.22 3.12
CA ILE A 19 10.35 7.48 2.09
C ILE A 19 11.45 6.67 2.76
N VAL A 20 11.56 5.39 2.40
CA VAL A 20 12.62 4.50 2.89
C VAL A 20 13.31 3.86 1.70
N ALA A 21 14.63 3.95 1.65
CA ALA A 21 15.46 3.27 0.66
C ALA A 21 16.26 2.15 1.33
N LEU A 22 16.08 0.94 0.82
CA LEU A 22 16.79 -0.25 1.23
C LEU A 22 17.65 -0.79 0.08
N ARG A 23 18.66 -1.57 0.43
CA ARG A 23 19.39 -2.43 -0.51
C ARG A 23 19.39 -3.85 0.00
N PHE A 24 19.29 -4.80 -0.92
CA PHE A 24 19.42 -6.22 -0.61
C PHE A 24 20.78 -6.70 -1.08
N GLU A 25 21.69 -6.98 -0.15
CA GLU A 25 23.04 -7.44 -0.43
C GLU A 25 23.38 -8.60 0.52
N ARG A 26 24.03 -9.66 0.01
CA ARG A 26 24.45 -10.83 0.80
C ARG A 26 23.31 -11.43 1.66
N SER A 27 22.13 -11.56 1.05
CA SER A 27 20.91 -12.06 1.69
C SER A 27 20.42 -11.24 2.89
N ARG A 28 20.83 -9.97 2.99
CA ARG A 28 20.42 -9.06 4.06
C ARG A 28 19.92 -7.75 3.49
N TRP A 29 18.90 -7.21 4.16
CA TRP A 29 18.45 -5.85 3.92
C TRP A 29 19.31 -4.88 4.71
N ALA A 30 19.77 -3.81 4.05
CA ALA A 30 20.44 -2.70 4.69
C ALA A 30 19.69 -1.40 4.37
N LEU A 31 19.39 -0.64 5.42
CA LEU A 31 18.89 0.72 5.29
C LEU A 31 19.95 1.57 4.60
N CYS A 32 19.60 2.17 3.48
CA CYS A 32 20.45 3.13 2.79
C CYS A 32 20.19 4.53 3.35
N ARG A 33 18.92 4.93 3.36
CA ARG A 33 18.48 6.25 3.80
C ARG A 33 16.97 6.27 4.02
N TRP A 34 16.50 7.24 4.78
CA TRP A 34 15.10 7.58 4.91
C TRP A 34 14.90 9.09 4.81
N TRP A 35 13.69 9.50 4.41
CA TRP A 35 13.28 10.90 4.32
C TRP A 35 11.89 11.07 4.90
N HIS A 36 11.67 12.25 5.44
CA HIS A 36 10.36 12.72 5.90
C HIS A 36 10.14 14.12 5.33
N ILE A 37 9.20 14.24 4.39
CA ILE A 37 8.98 15.47 3.63
C ILE A 37 7.60 16.00 3.97
N ALA A 38 7.53 17.12 4.68
CA ALA A 38 6.26 17.79 4.96
C ALA A 38 5.60 18.29 3.67
N LEU A 39 4.28 18.17 3.60
CA LEU A 39 3.41 18.63 2.53
C LEU A 39 2.61 19.85 2.98
N ALA A 40 2.43 20.79 2.06
CA ALA A 40 1.51 21.89 2.29
C ALA A 40 0.06 21.37 2.25
N PRO A 41 -0.86 21.96 3.04
CA PRO A 41 -2.27 21.62 2.99
C PRO A 41 -2.83 21.69 1.57
N GLY A 42 -3.63 20.70 1.19
CA GLY A 42 -4.32 20.67 -0.09
C GLY A 42 -3.57 20.04 -1.26
N ILE A 43 -2.27 19.71 -1.12
CA ILE A 43 -1.54 18.88 -2.11
C ILE A 43 -2.12 17.47 -2.18
N VAL A 44 -2.37 16.90 -1.00
CA VAL A 44 -3.10 15.65 -0.83
C VAL A 44 -4.42 15.99 -0.13
N ARG A 45 -5.52 15.39 -0.57
CA ARG A 45 -6.85 15.57 0.03
C ARG A 45 -7.54 14.23 0.11
N ASN A 46 -7.96 13.84 1.31
CA ASN A 46 -8.66 12.58 1.56
C ASN A 46 -7.91 11.36 0.95
N GLY A 47 -6.58 11.37 1.06
CA GLY A 47 -5.75 10.29 0.54
C GLY A 47 -5.52 10.31 -0.98
N GLN A 48 -6.02 11.31 -1.70
CA GLN A 48 -5.80 11.49 -3.14
C GLN A 48 -4.79 12.61 -3.42
N VAL A 49 -4.01 12.46 -4.48
CA VAL A 49 -3.14 13.53 -4.99
C VAL A 49 -4.04 14.56 -5.69
N ALA A 50 -4.32 15.67 -5.00
CA ALA A 50 -5.15 16.75 -5.53
C ALA A 50 -4.33 17.73 -6.39
N ASP A 51 -3.07 17.96 -6.04
CA ASP A 51 -2.13 18.77 -6.83
C ASP A 51 -0.84 17.98 -7.12
N GLY A 52 -0.86 17.24 -8.22
CA GLY A 52 0.30 16.46 -8.68
C GLY A 52 1.50 17.31 -9.09
N MET A 53 1.27 18.57 -9.49
CA MET A 53 2.33 19.51 -9.84
C MET A 53 3.10 19.91 -8.59
N ALA A 54 2.41 20.46 -7.59
CA ALA A 54 3.00 20.86 -6.33
C ALA A 54 3.70 19.69 -5.63
N LEU A 55 3.11 18.49 -5.69
CA LEU A 55 3.72 17.28 -5.16
C LEU A 55 5.05 16.93 -5.86
N ALA A 56 5.09 17.03 -7.20
CA ALA A 56 6.31 16.77 -7.96
C ALA A 56 7.40 17.83 -7.69
N GLU A 57 7.02 19.12 -7.60
CA GLU A 57 7.92 20.19 -7.20
C GLU A 57 8.55 19.89 -5.84
N ARG A 58 7.73 19.45 -4.88
CA ARG A 58 8.16 19.12 -3.52
C ARG A 58 9.14 17.94 -3.50
N LEU A 59 8.92 16.94 -4.34
CA LEU A 59 9.78 15.76 -4.47
C LEU A 59 11.03 15.98 -5.34
N ARG A 60 11.18 17.13 -6.00
CA ARG A 60 12.32 17.37 -6.91
C ARG A 60 13.66 17.34 -6.19
N GLY A 61 13.74 17.93 -4.99
CA GLY A 61 14.96 17.90 -4.17
C GLY A 61 15.40 16.47 -3.90
N TRP A 62 14.49 15.68 -3.34
CA TRP A 62 14.68 14.26 -3.07
C TRP A 62 15.06 13.46 -4.33
N ARG A 63 14.42 13.71 -5.47
CA ARG A 63 14.72 12.99 -6.71
C ARG A 63 16.19 13.10 -7.16
N ARG A 64 16.85 14.22 -6.86
CA ARG A 64 18.28 14.42 -7.19
C ARG A 64 19.22 13.57 -6.32
N GLU A 65 18.74 13.10 -5.17
CA GLU A 65 19.50 12.25 -4.25
C GLU A 65 19.46 10.77 -4.65
N LEU A 66 18.63 10.39 -5.62
CA LEU A 66 18.46 9.00 -6.02
C LEU A 66 19.55 8.53 -6.99
N PRO A 67 20.06 7.31 -6.82
CA PRO A 67 20.97 6.71 -7.80
C PRO A 67 20.25 6.45 -9.13
N LEU A 68 21.03 6.28 -10.20
CA LEU A 68 20.49 5.95 -11.53
C LEU A 68 19.71 4.62 -11.54
N GLN A 69 20.20 3.62 -10.81
CA GLN A 69 19.53 2.33 -10.66
C GLN A 69 18.75 2.30 -9.35
N HIS A 70 17.42 2.31 -9.47
CA HIS A 70 16.51 2.18 -8.36
C HIS A 70 15.21 1.54 -8.84
N GLN A 71 14.41 1.06 -7.88
CA GLN A 71 13.03 0.64 -8.05
C GLN A 71 12.18 1.29 -6.95
N VAL A 72 10.99 1.76 -7.31
CA VAL A 72 10.07 2.47 -6.41
C VAL A 72 8.75 1.71 -6.28
N SER A 73 8.37 1.42 -5.05
CA SER A 73 7.00 1.04 -4.71
C SER A 73 6.30 2.23 -4.06
N ILE A 74 5.13 2.62 -4.57
CA ILE A 74 4.35 3.74 -4.07
C ILE A 74 3.14 3.18 -3.32
N ALA A 75 3.04 3.49 -2.03
CA ALA A 75 1.88 3.18 -1.22
C ALA A 75 0.81 4.25 -1.38
N PHE A 76 -0.45 3.83 -1.50
CA PHE A 76 -1.63 4.69 -1.46
C PHE A 76 -2.65 4.16 -0.45
N PRO A 77 -3.59 5.00 0.04
CA PRO A 77 -4.43 4.61 1.15
C PRO A 77 -5.34 3.43 0.84
N ALA A 78 -5.32 2.40 1.69
CA ALA A 78 -6.18 1.24 1.60
C ALA A 78 -7.68 1.59 1.66
N SER A 79 -8.04 2.72 2.26
CA SER A 79 -9.41 3.24 2.28
C SER A 79 -9.92 3.66 0.89
N ARG A 80 -9.01 3.81 -0.09
CA ARG A 80 -9.32 4.06 -1.50
C ARG A 80 -9.48 2.77 -2.32
N THR A 81 -9.48 1.62 -1.65
CA THR A 81 -9.65 0.32 -2.30
C THR A 81 -10.93 -0.36 -1.87
N LEU A 82 -11.48 -1.17 -2.78
CA LEU A 82 -12.50 -2.15 -2.46
C LEU A 82 -11.92 -3.55 -2.65
N GLN A 83 -12.09 -4.39 -1.63
CA GLN A 83 -11.75 -5.81 -1.72
C GLN A 83 -13.03 -6.64 -1.75
N LYS A 84 -13.07 -7.62 -2.66
CA LYS A 84 -14.14 -8.62 -2.74
C LYS A 84 -13.55 -10.00 -2.95
N ARG A 85 -14.27 -11.00 -2.47
CA ARG A 85 -14.01 -12.40 -2.81
C ARG A 85 -14.94 -12.77 -3.96
N VAL A 86 -14.38 -13.38 -4.98
CA VAL A 86 -15.11 -13.90 -6.15
C VAL A 86 -14.75 -15.38 -6.32
N PRO A 87 -15.69 -16.23 -6.75
CA PRO A 87 -15.39 -17.64 -6.99
C PRO A 87 -14.28 -17.75 -8.04
N SER A 88 -13.35 -18.71 -7.88
CA SER A 88 -12.32 -18.90 -8.90
C SER A 88 -12.96 -19.33 -10.24
N PRO A 89 -12.38 -18.92 -11.39
CA PRO A 89 -12.90 -19.33 -12.69
C PRO A 89 -12.82 -20.85 -12.83
N GLN A 90 -13.95 -21.47 -13.20
CA GLN A 90 -14.06 -22.93 -13.38
C GLN A 90 -13.29 -23.43 -14.61
N ILE A 91 -12.78 -22.52 -15.44
CA ILE A 91 -11.99 -22.79 -16.64
C ILE A 91 -10.58 -22.25 -16.41
N SER A 92 -9.56 -23.00 -16.83
CA SER A 92 -8.17 -22.53 -16.82
C SER A 92 -7.98 -21.37 -17.79
N LEU A 93 -7.97 -20.14 -17.27
CA LEU A 93 -7.73 -18.91 -18.02
C LEU A 93 -6.23 -18.59 -18.08
N ARG A 94 -5.77 -18.01 -19.20
CA ARG A 94 -4.42 -17.40 -19.30
C ARG A 94 -4.37 -16.13 -18.46
N GLU A 95 -3.18 -15.71 -18.01
CA GLU A 95 -3.00 -14.53 -17.14
C GLU A 95 -3.74 -13.28 -17.63
N SER A 96 -3.69 -12.98 -18.94
CA SER A 96 -4.40 -11.83 -19.52
C SER A 96 -5.94 -11.96 -19.41
N GLU A 97 -6.46 -13.18 -19.52
CA GLU A 97 -7.89 -13.49 -19.39
C GLU A 97 -8.33 -13.47 -17.92
N GLN A 98 -7.46 -13.93 -17.01
CA GLN A 98 -7.69 -13.87 -15.57
C GLN A 98 -7.87 -12.42 -15.10
N ALA A 99 -6.97 -11.52 -15.51
CA ALA A 99 -7.05 -10.11 -15.18
C ALA A 99 -8.34 -9.46 -15.72
N MET A 100 -8.70 -9.75 -16.98
CA MET A 100 -9.93 -9.24 -17.59
C MET A 100 -11.18 -9.77 -16.90
N TRP A 101 -11.18 -11.05 -16.54
CA TRP A 101 -12.27 -11.70 -15.82
C TRP A 101 -12.46 -11.08 -14.43
N ALA A 102 -11.38 -10.93 -13.65
CA ALA A 102 -11.43 -10.31 -12.31
C ALA A 102 -11.92 -8.86 -12.40
N ALA A 103 -11.46 -8.10 -13.40
CA ALA A 103 -11.90 -6.73 -13.61
C ALA A 103 -13.38 -6.65 -13.99
N SER A 104 -13.87 -7.58 -14.83
CA SER A 104 -15.28 -7.65 -15.23
C SER A 104 -16.19 -8.04 -14.07
N ALA A 105 -15.80 -9.04 -13.27
CA ALA A 105 -16.54 -9.46 -12.08
C ALA A 105 -16.67 -8.33 -11.07
N MET A 106 -15.58 -7.59 -10.83
CA MET A 106 -15.59 -6.45 -9.92
C MET A 106 -16.40 -5.27 -10.45
N ALA A 107 -16.28 -4.96 -11.74
CA ALA A 107 -17.06 -3.90 -12.40
C ALA A 107 -18.57 -4.15 -12.30
N GLN A 108 -19.02 -5.40 -12.49
CA GLN A 108 -20.41 -5.78 -12.33
C GLN A 108 -20.91 -5.55 -10.89
N GLN A 109 -20.13 -5.96 -9.89
CA GLN A 109 -20.50 -5.77 -8.48
C GLN A 109 -20.53 -4.30 -8.05
N LEU A 110 -19.71 -3.47 -8.68
CA LEU A 110 -19.60 -2.04 -8.38
C LEU A 110 -20.56 -1.18 -9.19
N GLU A 111 -21.24 -1.74 -10.18
CA GLU A 111 -22.05 -1.00 -11.16
C GLU A 111 -21.24 0.13 -11.84
N MET A 112 -19.96 -0.16 -12.13
CA MET A 112 -19.00 0.79 -12.71
C MET A 112 -18.37 0.23 -13.98
N PRO A 113 -17.96 1.06 -14.95
CA PRO A 113 -17.28 0.58 -16.14
C PRO A 113 -15.87 0.06 -15.78
N VAL A 114 -15.46 -1.06 -16.39
CA VAL A 114 -14.12 -1.66 -16.19
C VAL A 114 -12.99 -0.64 -16.42
N SER A 115 -13.16 0.28 -17.37
CA SER A 115 -12.19 1.35 -17.67
C SER A 115 -11.96 2.31 -16.51
N SER A 116 -12.92 2.46 -15.58
CA SER A 116 -12.78 3.31 -14.39
C SER A 116 -12.02 2.66 -13.24
N LEU A 117 -11.71 1.35 -13.36
CA LEU A 117 -11.09 0.57 -12.29
C LEU A 117 -9.67 0.14 -12.68
N CYS A 118 -8.81 0.11 -11.68
CA CYS A 118 -7.57 -0.65 -11.68
C CYS A 118 -7.79 -1.83 -10.73
N VAL A 119 -7.57 -3.04 -11.22
CA VAL A 119 -7.85 -4.27 -10.49
C VAL A 119 -6.59 -5.12 -10.38
N ASP A 120 -6.40 -5.67 -9.20
CA ASP A 120 -5.40 -6.69 -8.90
C ASP A 120 -6.09 -7.88 -8.23
N TYR A 121 -5.51 -9.07 -8.34
CA TYR A 121 -6.11 -10.28 -7.79
C TYR A 121 -5.07 -11.23 -7.20
N SER A 122 -5.47 -11.94 -6.15
CA SER A 122 -4.68 -12.99 -5.54
C SER A 122 -5.56 -14.19 -5.26
N ALA A 123 -5.10 -15.39 -5.64
CA ALA A 123 -5.77 -16.63 -5.29
C ALA A 123 -5.68 -16.88 -3.77
N SER A 124 -6.76 -17.41 -3.20
CA SER A 124 -6.75 -17.99 -1.86
C SER A 124 -5.82 -19.22 -1.83
N PRO A 125 -5.21 -19.58 -0.68
CA PRO A 125 -4.33 -20.74 -0.58
C PRO A 125 -4.95 -22.07 -1.03
N ASP A 126 -6.27 -22.20 -0.90
CA ASP A 126 -7.08 -23.35 -1.31
C ASP A 126 -7.60 -23.25 -2.77
N ALA A 127 -7.24 -22.17 -3.48
CA ALA A 127 -7.63 -21.86 -4.87
C ALA A 127 -9.15 -21.86 -5.16
N SER A 128 -9.99 -21.88 -4.12
CA SER A 128 -11.44 -21.89 -4.24
C SER A 128 -12.01 -20.51 -4.60
N GLU A 129 -11.36 -19.45 -4.10
CA GLU A 129 -11.77 -18.07 -4.28
C GLU A 129 -10.58 -17.19 -4.67
N TRP A 130 -10.87 -16.13 -5.43
CA TRP A 130 -9.93 -15.05 -5.65
C TRP A 130 -10.33 -13.85 -4.80
N ARG A 131 -9.33 -13.25 -4.16
CA ARG A 131 -9.45 -11.91 -3.61
C ARG A 131 -9.12 -10.92 -4.70
N VAL A 132 -10.09 -10.10 -5.05
CA VAL A 132 -9.96 -9.05 -6.05
C VAL A 132 -9.94 -7.71 -5.34
N THR A 133 -8.90 -6.92 -5.58
CA THR A 133 -8.74 -5.56 -5.08
C THR A 133 -8.95 -4.59 -6.21
N ALA A 134 -9.89 -3.68 -6.06
CA ALA A 134 -10.12 -2.58 -6.98
C ALA A 134 -9.76 -1.24 -6.37
N ALA A 135 -9.19 -0.36 -7.19
CA ALA A 135 -9.01 1.05 -6.91
C ALA A 135 -9.56 1.87 -8.08
N GLN A 136 -9.94 3.13 -7.82
CA GLN A 136 -10.30 4.03 -8.90
C GLN A 136 -9.09 4.29 -9.79
N ARG A 137 -9.26 4.13 -11.11
CA ARG A 137 -8.19 4.34 -12.08
C ARG A 137 -7.58 5.74 -12.00
N LEU A 138 -8.43 6.75 -11.75
CA LEU A 138 -8.00 8.14 -11.59
C LEU A 138 -6.89 8.31 -10.54
N ASP A 139 -7.02 7.65 -9.39
CA ASP A 139 -6.03 7.74 -8.32
C ASP A 139 -4.70 7.11 -8.74
N ILE A 140 -4.78 5.93 -9.35
CA ILE A 140 -3.60 5.18 -9.80
C ILE A 140 -2.89 5.93 -10.92
N ASP A 141 -3.64 6.52 -11.86
CA ASP A 141 -3.06 7.28 -12.96
C ASP A 141 -2.43 8.59 -12.48
N ALA A 142 -3.00 9.25 -11.45
CA ALA A 142 -2.35 10.40 -10.81
C ALA A 142 -0.96 10.04 -10.23
N LEU A 143 -0.85 8.88 -9.56
CA LEU A 143 0.42 8.38 -9.04
C LEU A 143 1.40 7.98 -10.15
N ARG A 144 0.92 7.37 -11.25
CA ARG A 144 1.73 7.06 -12.44
C ARG A 144 2.24 8.32 -13.11
N GLN A 145 1.41 9.35 -13.26
CA GLN A 145 1.80 10.64 -13.81
C GLN A 145 2.85 11.33 -12.95
N LEU A 146 2.67 11.34 -11.62
CA LEU A 146 3.67 11.83 -10.68
C LEU A 146 5.02 11.11 -10.86
N ALA A 147 4.99 9.78 -10.92
CA ALA A 147 6.19 8.98 -11.10
C ALA A 147 6.89 9.23 -12.45
N ALA A 148 6.11 9.33 -13.53
CA ALA A 148 6.62 9.64 -14.86
C ALA A 148 7.30 11.03 -14.88
N ARG A 149 6.66 12.03 -14.26
CA ARG A 149 7.18 13.39 -14.13
C ARG A 149 8.50 13.44 -13.36
N LEU A 150 8.61 12.62 -12.31
CA LEU A 150 9.83 12.47 -11.52
C LEU A 150 10.84 11.49 -12.15
N LYS A 151 10.53 10.87 -13.30
CA LYS A 151 11.36 9.85 -13.96
C LYS A 151 11.78 8.74 -12.96
N LEU A 152 10.81 8.25 -12.20
CA LEU A 152 10.98 7.14 -11.26
C LEU A 152 10.75 5.81 -11.96
N ARG A 153 11.52 4.79 -11.59
CA ARG A 153 11.30 3.41 -12.02
C ARG A 153 10.33 2.72 -11.07
N VAL A 154 9.03 2.85 -11.32
CA VAL A 154 8.00 2.25 -10.46
C VAL A 154 7.93 0.75 -10.69
N SER A 155 8.10 -0.02 -9.61
CA SER A 155 7.91 -1.47 -9.59
C SER A 155 6.50 -1.87 -9.14
N ALA A 156 5.87 -1.08 -8.27
CA ALA A 156 4.53 -1.37 -7.77
C ALA A 156 3.82 -0.11 -7.27
N ILE A 157 2.48 -0.11 -7.35
CA ILE A 157 1.61 0.81 -6.63
C ILE A 157 0.72 -0.07 -5.76
N VAL A 158 0.86 0.05 -4.43
CA VAL A 158 0.29 -0.91 -3.48
C VAL A 158 -0.58 -0.20 -2.45
N PRO A 159 -1.68 -0.82 -1.98
CA PRO A 159 -2.40 -0.33 -0.81
C PRO A 159 -1.48 -0.36 0.41
N ASP A 160 -1.41 0.73 1.18
CA ASP A 160 -0.56 0.86 2.37
C ASP A 160 -0.75 -0.26 3.41
N ALA A 161 -2.00 -0.66 3.65
CA ALA A 161 -2.34 -1.78 4.53
C ALA A 161 -1.73 -3.10 4.05
N SER A 162 -1.76 -3.37 2.74
CA SER A 162 -1.18 -4.60 2.19
C SER A 162 0.35 -4.65 2.37
N ALA A 163 1.01 -3.50 2.41
CA ALA A 163 2.45 -3.41 2.62
C ALA A 163 2.88 -3.85 4.04
N LEU A 164 1.96 -3.86 5.01
CA LEU A 164 2.24 -4.39 6.35
C LEU A 164 2.56 -5.89 6.34
N SER A 165 2.06 -6.64 5.36
CA SER A 165 2.36 -8.06 5.20
C SER A 165 3.85 -8.35 5.00
N ALA A 166 4.59 -7.36 4.47
CA ALA A 166 6.04 -7.47 4.31
C ALA A 166 6.74 -7.70 5.66
N PHE A 167 6.14 -7.29 6.78
CA PHE A 167 6.73 -7.43 8.12
C PHE A 167 6.50 -8.79 8.78
N PHE A 168 5.62 -9.64 8.23
CA PHE A 168 5.27 -10.93 8.83
C PHE A 168 6.47 -11.85 9.11
N PRO A 169 7.51 -11.92 8.27
CA PRO A 169 8.69 -12.75 8.57
C PRO A 169 9.47 -12.32 9.82
N TRP A 170 9.23 -11.12 10.35
CA TRP A 170 9.87 -10.60 11.57
C TRP A 170 8.92 -10.50 12.76
N LEU A 171 7.70 -11.03 12.63
CA LEU A 171 6.77 -11.06 13.76
C LEU A 171 7.12 -12.20 14.74
N PRO A 172 7.01 -11.93 16.05
CA PRO A 172 6.90 -12.98 17.06
C PRO A 172 5.80 -13.99 16.71
N ALA A 173 6.03 -15.27 17.05
CA ALA A 173 5.15 -16.37 16.69
C ALA A 173 3.74 -16.27 17.30
N GLU A 174 3.62 -15.52 18.39
CA GLU A 174 2.35 -15.27 19.09
C GLU A 174 1.47 -14.24 18.37
N LEU A 175 2.04 -13.52 17.40
CA LEU A 175 1.34 -12.47 16.67
C LEU A 175 0.92 -12.96 15.29
N SER A 176 -0.38 -12.87 15.02
CA SER A 176 -0.96 -13.23 13.73
C SER A 176 -1.13 -12.03 12.81
N GLY A 177 -0.83 -10.82 13.24
CA GLY A 177 -0.99 -9.65 12.39
C GLY A 177 -0.51 -8.33 12.97
N LEU A 178 -0.66 -7.29 12.16
CA LEU A 178 -0.20 -5.95 12.43
C LEU A 178 -1.31 -4.94 12.21
N ALA A 179 -1.36 -3.95 13.09
CA ALA A 179 -2.17 -2.76 12.91
C ALA A 179 -1.30 -1.52 13.07
N TRP A 180 -1.61 -0.51 12.27
CA TRP A 180 -1.04 0.82 12.38
C TRP A 180 -2.16 1.85 12.24
N HIS A 181 -1.95 3.05 12.72
CA HIS A 181 -2.88 4.14 12.48
C HIS A 181 -2.14 5.47 12.30
N ASP A 182 -2.76 6.38 11.58
CA ASP A 182 -2.50 7.81 11.68
C ASP A 182 -3.61 8.49 12.51
N GLU A 183 -3.77 9.80 12.33
CA GLU A 183 -4.81 10.58 12.98
C GLU A 183 -6.22 10.27 12.43
N MET A 184 -6.31 9.81 11.18
CA MET A 184 -7.55 9.69 10.43
C MET A 184 -8.02 8.24 10.27
N HIS A 185 -7.10 7.29 10.08
CA HIS A 185 -7.41 5.90 9.75
C HIS A 185 -6.53 4.90 10.51
N TRP A 186 -7.14 3.77 10.81
CA TRP A 186 -6.44 2.52 11.04
C TRP A 186 -6.19 1.82 9.71
N ILE A 187 -5.05 1.15 9.61
CA ILE A 187 -4.77 0.12 8.62
C ILE A 187 -4.28 -1.13 9.34
N TRP A 188 -4.54 -2.29 8.76
CA TRP A 188 -4.13 -3.56 9.35
C TRP A 188 -3.83 -4.60 8.28
N ALA A 189 -3.04 -5.61 8.65
CA ALA A 189 -2.84 -6.82 7.86
C ALA A 189 -2.80 -8.05 8.78
N LEU A 190 -3.49 -9.08 8.34
CA LEU A 190 -3.53 -10.47 8.83
C LEU A 190 -2.94 -11.37 7.73
N PRO A 191 -2.67 -12.67 7.98
CA PRO A 191 -2.01 -13.56 7.01
C PRO A 191 -2.80 -13.69 5.71
N ASP A 192 -4.12 -13.61 5.84
CA ASP A 192 -5.09 -13.84 4.80
C ASP A 192 -5.93 -12.59 4.50
N SER A 193 -5.66 -11.42 5.06
CA SER A 193 -6.45 -10.22 4.75
C SER A 193 -5.74 -8.94 5.15
N TRP A 194 -6.16 -7.81 4.60
CA TRP A 194 -5.74 -6.48 5.05
C TRP A 194 -6.90 -5.51 4.88
N GLY A 195 -6.85 -4.37 5.55
CA GLY A 195 -7.92 -3.40 5.43
C GLY A 195 -7.63 -2.09 6.14
N SER A 196 -8.64 -1.23 6.15
CA SER A 196 -8.60 0.06 6.83
C SER A 196 -9.97 0.43 7.37
N CYS A 197 -9.99 1.31 8.38
CA CYS A 197 -11.22 1.94 8.86
C CYS A 197 -10.92 3.33 9.46
N PRO A 198 -11.86 4.26 9.47
CA PRO A 198 -11.67 5.56 10.13
C PRO A 198 -11.38 5.41 11.63
N ARG A 199 -10.48 6.23 12.16
CA ARG A 199 -10.19 6.31 13.60
C ARG A 199 -11.40 6.81 14.41
N ALA A 200 -12.26 7.61 13.78
CA ALA A 200 -13.50 8.08 14.39
C ALA A 200 -14.47 6.93 14.71
N GLU A 201 -14.45 5.82 13.95
CA GLU A 201 -15.27 4.64 14.22
C GLU A 201 -14.64 3.70 15.26
N VAL A 202 -13.31 3.68 15.33
CA VAL A 202 -12.54 2.75 16.16
C VAL A 202 -11.47 3.55 16.90
N ALA A 203 -11.76 3.95 18.13
CA ALA A 203 -10.89 4.85 18.88
C ALA A 203 -9.65 4.14 19.46
N ALA A 204 -9.75 2.84 19.73
CA ALA A 204 -8.73 2.07 20.42
C ALA A 204 -8.41 0.74 19.71
N PHE A 205 -7.18 0.27 19.89
CA PHE A 205 -6.73 -0.99 19.32
C PHE A 205 -7.58 -2.20 19.77
N ALA A 206 -8.03 -2.22 21.03
CA ALA A 206 -8.90 -3.30 21.53
C ALA A 206 -10.21 -3.41 20.74
N GLN A 207 -10.80 -2.28 20.32
CA GLN A 207 -12.00 -2.25 19.50
C GLN A 207 -11.72 -2.75 18.08
N LEU A 208 -10.55 -2.39 17.52
CA LEU A 208 -10.11 -2.91 16.22
C LEU A 208 -9.93 -4.44 16.29
N SER A 209 -9.21 -4.92 17.30
CA SER A 209 -8.96 -6.35 17.52
C SER A 209 -10.27 -7.14 17.63
N ALA A 210 -11.24 -6.62 18.40
CA ALA A 210 -12.56 -7.22 18.51
C ALA A 210 -13.32 -7.22 17.16
N ARG A 211 -13.31 -6.11 16.42
CA ARG A 211 -13.93 -6.00 15.09
C ARG A 211 -13.34 -6.99 14.09
N LEU A 212 -12.04 -7.27 14.18
CA LEU A 212 -11.34 -8.20 13.29
C LEU A 212 -11.41 -9.65 13.76
N ASN A 213 -11.98 -9.93 14.94
CA ASN A 213 -11.86 -11.24 15.60
C ASN A 213 -10.41 -11.74 15.67
N ALA A 214 -9.46 -10.81 15.81
CA ALA A 214 -8.03 -11.07 15.76
C ALA A 214 -7.37 -10.63 17.08
N PRO A 215 -7.45 -11.44 18.15
CA PRO A 215 -6.89 -11.11 19.46
C PRO A 215 -5.36 -11.08 19.48
N ALA A 216 -4.71 -11.71 18.49
CA ALA A 216 -3.26 -11.83 18.38
C ALA A 216 -2.60 -10.81 17.42
N ALA A 217 -3.31 -9.77 16.99
CA ALA A 217 -2.67 -8.68 16.25
C ALA A 217 -1.89 -7.76 17.20
N ARG A 218 -0.85 -7.09 16.70
CA ARG A 218 -0.12 -6.05 17.45
C ARG A 218 -0.30 -4.67 16.83
N ALA A 219 -0.59 -3.67 17.67
CA ALA A 219 -0.48 -2.27 17.30
C ALA A 219 1.01 -1.88 17.21
N LEU A 220 1.43 -1.38 16.05
CA LEU A 220 2.80 -0.93 15.79
C LEU A 220 3.10 0.46 16.34
N PHE A 221 2.07 1.23 16.71
CA PHE A 221 2.29 2.60 17.18
C PHE A 221 1.23 3.06 18.18
N ASP A 222 1.71 3.60 19.30
CA ASP A 222 1.01 4.55 20.16
C ASP A 222 1.77 5.88 19.98
N PRO A 223 1.11 6.99 19.58
CA PRO A 223 1.76 8.29 19.41
C PRO A 223 2.46 8.82 20.69
N ALA A 224 2.15 8.27 21.87
CA ALA A 224 2.91 8.55 23.09
C ALA A 224 4.27 7.83 23.16
N CYS A 225 4.46 6.75 22.39
CA CYS A 225 5.62 5.88 22.46
C CYS A 225 6.51 6.05 21.22
N ARG A 226 7.47 6.99 21.30
CA ARG A 226 8.48 7.28 20.24
C ARG A 226 9.50 6.15 20.01
N ARG A 227 9.16 4.90 20.26
CA ARG A 227 10.00 3.75 19.92
C ARG A 227 9.21 2.78 19.06
N MET A 228 9.60 2.67 17.80
CA MET A 228 9.43 1.43 17.06
C MET A 228 10.29 0.37 17.76
N SER A 229 9.68 -0.39 18.66
CA SER A 229 10.28 -1.63 19.15
C SER A 229 10.02 -2.70 18.09
N LEU A 230 10.94 -2.78 17.12
CA LEU A 230 11.14 -4.00 16.32
C LEU A 230 11.76 -5.06 17.22
#